data_AF-A0A349NI00-F1
#
_entry.id   AF-A0A349NI00-F1
#
_cell.length_a   1.000
_cell.length_b   1.000
_cell.length_c   1.000
_cell.angle_alpha   90.00
_cell.angle_beta   90.00
_cell.angle_gamma   90.00
#
_symmetry.space_group_name_H-M   'P 1'
#
loop_
_entity.id
_entity.type
_entity.pdbx_description
1 polymer ?
#
loop_
_entity_poly.entity_id
_entity_poly.type
_entity_poly.pdbx_seq_one_letter_code
_entity_poly.pdbx_strand_id
1 'polypeptide(L)'
;MAKMMKTRGELLFMQLLLIVVTFSFTACASDDNESATTATDTLQLQRTFTLKQYSYYSSVGWNIGDKISVYDYTTPNASQLFNEMTCYSLDNDTVFFSGNITCAKYDYLHVFYPTVGTPGVTSLAVNNTDSLLSLTTAGQDGTWATIRKYYDYTRGAAYVSSMNSLIGSGYVSWMGKMMGYAKINFLKADGDTLKNITNVKIEGLVTDAVWNLDKEQLTISDSTKTINIASSGMKDLYLVLYSKKAYLLFTVTAKDNDGNTHIYKSTQLSIPGITAGTTSTLSYFLEEN
;
A
#
# COMPACT_ATOMS: atom_id res chain seq x y z
N MET A 1 -55.56 34.05 -12.23
CA MET A 1 -54.59 35.12 -11.86
C MET A 1 -53.29 34.45 -11.49
N ALA A 2 -52.21 34.85 -12.17
CA ALA A 2 -50.89 34.26 -12.09
C ALA A 2 -50.14 34.66 -10.81
N LYS A 3 -49.32 33.75 -10.25
CA LYS A 3 -47.88 33.99 -10.05
C LYS A 3 -47.13 32.69 -9.74
N MET A 4 -46.19 32.37 -10.63
CA MET A 4 -45.07 31.46 -10.44
C MET A 4 -43.94 32.11 -9.63
N MET A 5 -43.06 31.25 -9.10
CA MET A 5 -41.63 31.45 -8.78
C MET A 5 -41.31 32.33 -7.55
N LYS A 6 -40.32 32.02 -6.72
CA LYS A 6 -38.97 31.52 -7.02
C LYS A 6 -38.30 30.89 -5.78
N THR A 7 -37.32 30.05 -6.09
CA THR A 7 -36.42 29.18 -5.33
C THR A 7 -35.38 29.85 -4.41
N ARG A 8 -34.70 28.97 -3.65
CA ARG A 8 -33.38 29.06 -2.94
C ARG A 8 -33.52 29.35 -1.44
N GLY A 9 -32.94 28.58 -0.52
CA GLY A 9 -31.72 27.76 -0.58
C GLY A 9 -30.78 28.30 0.50
N GLU A 10 -30.36 27.43 1.41
CA GLU A 10 -29.16 27.53 2.26
C GLU A 10 -28.99 28.77 3.16
N LEU A 11 -29.11 28.54 4.47
CA LEU A 11 -28.23 29.00 5.56
C LEU A 11 -29.07 29.11 6.84
N LEU A 12 -29.01 28.08 7.69
CA LEU A 12 -29.13 28.27 9.13
C LEU A 12 -28.15 27.30 9.78
N PHE A 13 -26.88 27.72 9.66
CA PHE A 13 -25.74 27.24 10.41
C PHE A 13 -25.94 27.55 11.90
N MET A 14 -25.62 26.58 12.74
CA MET A 14 -25.15 26.70 14.13
C MET A 14 -25.98 27.52 15.14
N GLN A 15 -26.76 26.80 15.96
CA GLN A 15 -26.88 27.12 17.38
C GLN A 15 -26.13 26.05 18.19
N LEU A 16 -24.87 26.35 18.52
CA LEU A 16 -24.09 25.62 19.52
C LEU A 16 -24.47 26.18 20.90
N LEU A 17 -25.21 25.40 21.69
CA LEU A 17 -25.54 25.73 23.08
C LEU A 17 -24.31 25.43 23.95
N LEU A 18 -23.64 26.49 24.41
CA LEU A 18 -22.52 26.43 25.34
C LEU A 18 -23.07 26.16 26.76
N ILE A 19 -23.03 24.91 27.23
CA ILE A 19 -23.28 24.58 28.65
C ILE A 19 -21.94 24.42 29.34
N VAL A 20 -21.64 25.35 30.25
CA VAL A 20 -20.51 25.25 31.19
C VAL A 20 -20.94 24.39 32.36
N VAL A 21 -20.41 23.17 32.47
CA VAL A 21 -20.55 22.32 33.67
C VAL A 21 -19.24 22.38 34.43
N THR A 22 -19.23 23.08 35.56
CA THR A 22 -18.14 23.05 36.55
C THR A 22 -18.27 21.80 37.41
N PHE A 23 -17.35 20.84 37.26
CA PHE A 23 -17.16 19.76 38.22
C PHE A 23 -16.12 20.18 39.26
N SER A 24 -16.52 20.27 40.52
CA SER A 24 -15.61 20.35 41.66
C SER A 24 -15.26 18.93 42.10
N PHE A 25 -14.03 18.49 41.85
CA PHE A 25 -13.50 17.28 42.47
C PHE A 25 -12.75 17.67 43.74
N THR A 26 -13.32 17.31 44.89
CA THR A 26 -12.61 17.23 46.16
C THR A 26 -11.63 16.07 46.07
N ALA A 27 -10.33 16.36 46.08
CA ALA A 27 -9.29 15.34 46.11
C ALA A 27 -9.32 14.60 47.46
N CYS A 28 -9.58 13.31 47.43
CA CYS A 28 -9.13 12.40 48.49
C CYS A 28 -7.79 11.83 48.00
N ALA A 29 -6.72 12.26 48.65
CA ALA A 29 -5.37 11.78 48.38
C ALA A 29 -5.29 10.28 48.67
N SER A 30 -4.81 9.52 47.68
CA SER A 30 -4.07 8.30 47.92
C SER A 30 -2.67 8.53 47.38
N ASP A 31 -1.69 8.46 48.28
CA ASP A 31 -0.26 8.59 48.01
C ASP A 31 0.21 7.52 47.02
N ASP A 32 0.20 7.84 45.73
CA ASP A 32 1.14 7.26 44.78
C ASP A 32 2.19 8.32 44.49
N ASN A 33 3.23 8.30 45.32
CA ASN A 33 4.46 9.05 45.09
C ASN A 33 5.22 8.40 43.91
N GLU A 34 4.66 8.48 42.71
CA GLU A 34 5.41 8.29 41.48
C GLU A 34 6.24 9.56 41.32
N SER A 35 7.49 9.49 41.78
CA SER A 35 8.47 10.54 41.60
C SER A 35 8.50 10.89 40.11
N ALA A 36 7.91 12.02 39.75
CA ALA A 36 7.94 12.56 38.40
C ALA A 36 9.37 13.00 38.11
N THR A 37 10.23 12.04 37.77
CA THR A 37 11.37 12.31 36.92
C THR A 37 10.82 12.84 35.62
N THR A 38 10.75 14.17 35.49
CA THR A 38 10.83 14.87 34.22
C THR A 38 12.19 14.57 33.61
N ALA A 39 12.37 13.33 33.16
CA ALA A 39 13.35 13.05 32.13
C ALA A 39 12.77 13.69 30.88
N THR A 40 13.31 14.86 30.53
CA THR A 40 13.35 15.29 29.13
C THR A 40 13.92 14.12 28.34
N ASP A 41 13.04 13.31 27.76
CA ASP A 41 13.36 12.15 26.93
C ASP A 41 13.88 12.66 25.57
N THR A 42 15.01 13.37 25.62
CA THR A 42 15.64 14.02 24.45
C THR A 42 16.52 13.07 23.66
N LEU A 43 16.60 11.79 24.06
CA LEU A 43 17.29 10.74 23.33
C LEU A 43 16.23 9.76 22.86
N GLN A 44 15.93 9.76 21.56
CA GLN A 44 15.09 8.72 20.98
C GLN A 44 15.83 7.38 21.09
N LEU A 45 15.58 6.66 22.18
CA LEU A 45 16.12 5.32 22.39
C LEU A 45 15.37 4.34 21.50
N GLN A 46 16.12 3.44 20.86
CA GLN A 46 15.55 2.34 20.13
C GLN A 46 14.94 1.33 21.12
N ARG A 47 13.68 0.97 20.91
CA ARG A 47 12.90 0.11 21.82
C ARG A 47 12.20 -1.00 21.04
N THR A 48 11.97 -2.14 21.71
CA THR A 48 11.11 -3.19 21.15
C THR A 48 9.68 -2.68 21.12
N PHE A 49 9.08 -2.66 19.94
CA PHE A 49 7.78 -2.06 19.72
C PHE A 49 6.79 -3.07 19.17
N THR A 50 5.57 -3.06 19.70
CA THR A 50 4.45 -3.84 19.17
C THR A 50 3.44 -2.94 18.49
N LEU A 51 3.21 -3.15 17.20
CA LEU A 51 2.21 -2.44 16.43
C LEU A 51 1.03 -3.36 16.15
N LYS A 52 -0.18 -2.90 16.46
CA LYS A 52 -1.43 -3.66 16.28
C LYS A 52 -2.23 -3.09 15.10
N GLN A 53 -2.61 -3.92 14.14
CA GLN A 53 -3.60 -3.57 13.12
C GLN A 53 -4.91 -4.30 13.42
N TYR A 54 -5.95 -3.56 13.77
CA TYR A 54 -7.29 -4.11 13.95
C TYR A 54 -8.03 -4.22 12.60
N SER A 55 -8.75 -5.31 12.39
CA SER A 55 -9.52 -5.59 11.17
C SER A 55 -10.56 -4.50 10.85
N TYR A 56 -11.15 -3.88 11.88
CA TYR A 56 -12.10 -2.77 11.74
C TYR A 56 -11.48 -1.50 11.10
N TYR A 57 -10.17 -1.28 11.24
CA TYR A 57 -9.46 -0.12 10.66
C TYR A 57 -8.82 -0.42 9.30
N SER A 58 -8.61 -1.69 8.96
CA SER A 58 -7.94 -2.11 7.74
C SER A 58 -8.27 -3.56 7.41
N SER A 59 -8.66 -3.81 6.15
CA SER A 59 -8.88 -5.15 5.61
C SER A 59 -7.66 -5.72 4.88
N VAL A 60 -6.47 -5.10 5.05
CA VAL A 60 -5.25 -5.62 4.43
C VAL A 60 -4.89 -6.97 5.04
N GLY A 61 -4.82 -8.00 4.19
CA GLY A 61 -4.45 -9.36 4.57
C GLY A 61 -2.93 -9.55 4.69
N TRP A 62 -2.50 -10.15 5.79
CA TRP A 62 -1.10 -10.36 6.15
C TRP A 62 -0.77 -11.84 6.32
N ASN A 63 0.49 -12.18 6.09
CA ASN A 63 1.07 -13.46 6.44
C ASN A 63 2.11 -13.27 7.56
N ILE A 64 2.22 -14.26 8.45
CA ILE A 64 3.34 -14.30 9.40
C ILE A 64 4.66 -14.26 8.60
N GLY A 65 5.57 -13.38 9.02
CA GLY A 65 6.83 -13.11 8.34
C GLY A 65 6.78 -11.97 7.33
N ASP A 66 5.61 -11.40 7.00
CA ASP A 66 5.54 -10.15 6.24
C ASP A 66 6.26 -9.03 6.99
N LYS A 67 7.03 -8.21 6.27
CA LYS A 67 7.83 -7.13 6.83
C LYS A 67 7.33 -5.78 6.33
N ILE A 68 7.23 -4.81 7.23
CA ILE A 68 6.81 -3.43 6.96
C ILE A 68 7.93 -2.46 7.30
N SER A 69 8.00 -1.36 6.56
CA SER A 69 8.80 -0.21 6.93
C SER A 69 7.96 0.77 7.73
N VAL A 70 8.56 1.32 8.78
CA VAL A 70 7.94 2.28 9.69
C VAL A 70 8.81 3.53 9.74
N TYR A 71 8.20 4.68 9.49
CA TYR A 71 8.82 6.00 9.53
C TYR A 71 8.12 6.85 10.58
N ASP A 72 8.87 7.41 11.51
CA ASP A 72 8.36 8.41 12.44
C ASP A 72 8.40 9.79 11.76
N TYR A 73 7.22 10.32 11.44
CA TYR A 73 7.13 11.63 10.79
C TYR A 73 6.94 12.77 11.79
N THR A 74 6.63 12.45 13.05
CA THR A 74 6.48 13.45 14.12
C THR A 74 7.85 13.87 14.61
N THR A 75 8.73 12.90 14.84
CA THR A 75 10.12 13.12 15.23
C THR A 75 11.08 12.32 14.34
N PRO A 76 11.32 12.75 13.08
CA PRO A 76 12.17 12.00 12.16
C PRO A 76 13.59 11.79 12.66
N ASN A 77 14.05 10.54 12.71
CA ASN A 77 15.44 10.21 12.99
C ASN A 77 16.29 10.32 11.73
N ALA A 78 17.08 11.39 11.63
CA ALA A 78 17.93 11.64 10.48
C ALA A 78 19.07 10.62 10.29
N SER A 79 19.36 9.74 11.24
CA SER A 79 20.33 8.63 11.06
C SER A 79 19.66 7.33 10.63
N GLN A 80 18.34 7.21 10.79
CA GLN A 80 17.58 6.03 10.45
C GLN A 80 16.11 6.40 10.15
N LEU A 81 15.80 6.72 8.89
CA LEU A 81 14.41 7.06 8.52
C LEU A 81 13.46 5.88 8.70
N PHE A 82 13.82 4.72 8.15
CA PHE A 82 12.93 3.56 8.13
C PHE A 82 13.41 2.50 9.11
N ASN A 83 12.52 2.14 10.03
CA ASN A 83 12.65 0.94 10.85
C ASN A 83 11.90 -0.21 10.19
N GLU A 84 12.30 -1.44 10.46
CA GLU A 84 11.60 -2.64 9.99
C GLU A 84 10.81 -3.27 11.14
N MET A 85 9.58 -3.69 10.87
CA MET A 85 8.81 -4.54 11.76
C MET A 85 8.31 -5.78 11.01
N THR A 86 8.20 -6.90 11.72
CA THR A 86 7.77 -8.19 11.16
C THR A 86 6.43 -8.61 11.76
N CYS A 87 5.49 -9.03 10.91
CA CYS A 87 4.25 -9.67 11.32
C CYS A 87 4.57 -11.00 12.01
N TYR A 88 4.27 -11.12 13.30
CA TYR A 88 4.59 -12.32 14.07
C TYR A 88 3.35 -13.07 14.58
N SER A 89 2.19 -12.42 14.64
CA SER A 89 0.91 -13.07 15.01
C SER A 89 -0.26 -12.54 14.19
N LEU A 90 -1.21 -13.43 13.94
CA LEU A 90 -2.50 -13.17 13.34
C LEU A 90 -3.57 -13.73 14.29
N ASP A 91 -4.15 -12.85 15.10
CA ASP A 91 -5.29 -13.22 15.95
C ASP A 91 -6.57 -12.76 15.24
N ASN A 92 -7.71 -13.43 15.49
CA ASN A 92 -8.96 -13.29 14.72
C ASN A 92 -9.24 -11.90 14.11
N ASP A 93 -9.13 -10.83 14.92
CA ASP A 93 -9.39 -9.45 14.49
C ASP A 93 -8.17 -8.51 14.61
N THR A 94 -6.97 -9.05 14.88
CA THR A 94 -5.78 -8.23 15.11
C THR A 94 -4.52 -8.87 14.54
N VAL A 95 -3.81 -8.10 13.72
CA VAL A 95 -2.47 -8.44 13.23
C VAL A 95 -1.42 -7.74 14.09
N PHE A 96 -0.39 -8.48 14.48
CA PHE A 96 0.68 -7.97 15.33
C PHE A 96 2.01 -7.94 14.60
N PHE A 97 2.63 -6.76 14.62
CA PHE A 97 3.99 -6.55 14.15
C PHE A 97 4.91 -6.25 15.32
N SER A 98 6.15 -6.76 15.25
CA SER A 98 7.20 -6.47 16.21
C SER A 98 8.48 -6.04 15.51
N GLY A 99 9.18 -5.08 16.10
CA GLY A 99 10.46 -4.59 15.61
C GLY A 99 11.03 -3.56 16.56
N ASN A 100 12.28 -3.19 16.32
CA ASN A 100 12.96 -2.18 17.12
C ASN A 100 12.83 -0.83 16.40
N ILE A 101 12.11 0.11 17.02
CA ILE A 101 11.90 1.44 16.43
C ILE A 101 12.37 2.52 17.38
N THR A 102 12.70 3.66 16.79
CA THR A 102 13.13 4.87 17.49
C THR A 102 12.03 5.90 17.33
N CYS A 103 11.24 6.14 18.39
CA CYS A 103 10.12 7.09 18.43
C CYS A 103 9.82 7.51 19.89
N ALA A 104 9.01 8.54 20.06
CA ALA A 104 8.49 8.97 21.36
C ALA A 104 7.03 8.55 21.58
N LYS A 105 6.58 8.62 22.84
CA LYS A 105 5.17 8.43 23.17
C LYS A 105 4.33 9.49 22.46
N TYR A 106 3.20 9.08 21.88
CA TYR A 106 2.26 9.93 21.14
C TYR A 106 2.73 10.43 19.77
N ASP A 107 3.86 9.92 19.28
CA ASP A 107 4.26 10.13 17.90
C ASP A 107 3.32 9.40 16.94
N TYR A 108 3.23 9.96 15.73
CA TYR A 108 2.55 9.35 14.60
C TYR A 108 3.56 8.79 13.62
N LEU A 109 3.24 7.62 13.09
CA LEU A 109 4.11 6.83 12.24
C LEU A 109 3.44 6.60 10.89
N HIS A 110 4.21 6.66 9.82
CA HIS A 110 3.83 6.08 8.54
C HIS A 110 4.26 4.62 8.46
N VAL A 111 3.39 3.79 7.90
CA VAL A 111 3.65 2.37 7.65
C VAL A 111 3.63 2.12 6.15
N PHE A 112 4.59 1.36 5.64
CA PHE A 112 4.68 1.01 4.23
C PHE A 112 5.03 -0.47 4.05
N TYR A 113 4.42 -1.11 3.05
CA TYR A 113 4.72 -2.48 2.64
C TYR A 113 4.88 -2.55 1.11
N PRO A 114 5.81 -3.37 0.59
CA PRO A 114 6.83 -4.11 1.33
C PRO A 114 7.91 -3.18 1.88
N THR A 115 8.89 -3.71 2.62
CA THR A 115 9.95 -2.89 3.20
C THR A 115 10.74 -2.12 2.15
N VAL A 116 11.13 -0.90 2.48
CA VAL A 116 12.04 -0.08 1.68
C VAL A 116 13.35 -0.84 1.45
N GLY A 117 13.82 -0.86 0.20
CA GLY A 117 14.98 -1.65 -0.23
C GLY A 117 14.62 -3.02 -0.82
N THR A 118 13.38 -3.48 -0.65
CA THR A 118 12.83 -4.60 -1.41
C THR A 118 12.76 -4.24 -2.90
N PRO A 119 12.89 -5.21 -3.85
CA PRO A 119 12.69 -4.94 -5.27
C PRO A 119 11.45 -4.10 -5.55
N GLY A 120 11.64 -3.00 -6.27
CA GLY A 120 10.57 -2.06 -6.60
C GLY A 120 10.37 -0.92 -5.60
N VAL A 121 11.04 -0.89 -4.44
CA VAL A 121 10.88 0.19 -3.44
C VAL A 121 12.25 0.78 -3.10
N THR A 122 12.48 2.04 -3.43
CA THR A 122 13.75 2.74 -3.15
C THR A 122 13.47 4.05 -2.42
N SER A 123 14.18 4.29 -1.31
CA SER A 123 14.16 5.60 -0.67
C SER A 123 14.85 6.64 -1.56
N LEU A 124 14.20 7.78 -1.77
CA LEU A 124 14.79 8.94 -2.43
C LEU A 124 15.32 9.97 -1.42
N ALA A 125 15.37 9.62 -0.13
CA ALA A 125 15.86 10.52 0.91
C ALA A 125 17.30 10.99 0.60
N VAL A 126 17.48 12.29 0.35
CA VAL A 126 18.79 12.93 0.32
C VAL A 126 19.01 13.64 1.65
N ASN A 127 20.13 13.36 2.32
CA ASN A 127 20.46 13.91 3.64
C ASN A 127 19.35 13.73 4.70
N ASN A 128 18.55 12.68 4.55
CA ASN A 128 17.58 12.24 5.53
C ASN A 128 16.48 13.27 5.88
N THR A 129 16.13 14.13 4.92
CA THR A 129 15.04 15.12 5.05
C THR A 129 13.85 14.83 4.13
N ASP A 130 14.07 14.16 3.00
CA ASP A 130 12.99 13.82 2.07
C ASP A 130 12.33 12.48 2.43
N SER A 131 11.01 12.51 2.59
CA SER A 131 10.16 11.35 2.89
C SER A 131 9.60 10.71 1.60
N LEU A 132 10.43 10.63 0.56
CA LEU A 132 10.02 10.18 -0.77
C LEU A 132 10.43 8.72 -1.01
N LEU A 133 9.52 7.93 -1.57
CA LEU A 133 9.79 6.58 -2.07
C LEU A 133 9.59 6.53 -3.59
N SER A 134 10.60 6.06 -4.30
CA SER A 134 10.46 5.63 -5.69
C SER A 134 9.89 4.21 -5.72
N LEU A 135 8.81 4.04 -6.48
CA LEU A 135 8.06 2.80 -6.62
C LEU A 135 8.10 2.34 -8.09
N THR A 136 8.56 1.11 -8.35
CA THR A 136 8.59 0.55 -9.70
C THR A 136 8.09 -0.89 -9.79
N THR A 137 7.20 -1.15 -10.75
CA THR A 137 6.64 -2.48 -11.04
C THR A 137 7.26 -3.14 -12.28
N ALA A 138 8.38 -2.60 -12.79
CA ALA A 138 9.01 -3.07 -14.02
C ALA A 138 9.56 -4.50 -13.91
N GLY A 139 9.89 -4.97 -12.70
CA GLY A 139 10.45 -6.30 -12.46
C GLY A 139 9.42 -7.40 -12.15
N GLN A 140 8.14 -7.20 -12.47
CA GLN A 140 7.12 -8.23 -12.29
C GLN A 140 7.29 -9.39 -13.27
N ASP A 141 6.97 -10.61 -12.82
CA ASP A 141 7.15 -11.86 -13.58
C ASP A 141 5.82 -12.51 -13.99
N GLY A 142 4.72 -11.78 -13.84
CA GLY A 142 3.40 -12.28 -14.18
C GLY A 142 2.77 -13.22 -13.14
N THR A 143 3.39 -13.43 -11.97
CA THR A 143 2.88 -14.32 -10.93
C THR A 143 2.30 -13.55 -9.74
N TRP A 144 1.25 -14.10 -9.13
CA TRP A 144 0.69 -13.54 -7.91
C TRP A 144 1.69 -13.54 -6.73
N ALA A 145 2.55 -14.56 -6.65
CA ALA A 145 3.54 -14.68 -5.58
C ALA A 145 4.53 -13.51 -5.59
N THR A 146 5.05 -13.17 -6.77
CA THR A 146 5.96 -12.03 -6.95
C THR A 146 5.26 -10.70 -6.73
N ILE A 147 4.03 -10.53 -7.24
CA ILE A 147 3.23 -9.33 -6.98
C ILE A 147 3.01 -9.13 -5.48
N ARG A 148 2.52 -10.16 -4.78
CA ARG A 148 2.23 -10.08 -3.34
C ARG A 148 3.48 -9.76 -2.52
N LYS A 149 4.64 -10.26 -2.92
CA LYS A 149 5.88 -10.08 -2.16
C LYS A 149 6.57 -8.73 -2.41
N TYR A 150 6.51 -8.23 -3.64
CA TYR A 150 7.36 -7.11 -4.08
C TYR A 150 6.59 -5.87 -4.56
N TYR A 151 5.36 -6.03 -5.04
CA TYR A 151 4.65 -4.96 -5.75
C TYR A 151 3.25 -4.67 -5.19
N ASP A 152 2.87 -5.32 -4.09
CA ASP A 152 1.59 -5.14 -3.42
C ASP A 152 1.64 -3.93 -2.47
N TYR A 153 1.95 -2.76 -3.03
CA TYR A 153 2.21 -1.54 -2.27
C TYR A 153 1.03 -1.20 -1.37
N THR A 154 1.31 -1.13 -0.08
CA THR A 154 0.34 -0.81 0.96
C THR A 154 0.91 0.29 1.83
N ARG A 155 0.09 1.28 2.17
CA ARG A 155 0.47 2.37 3.07
C ARG A 155 -0.51 2.49 4.22
N GLY A 156 -0.10 3.13 5.30
CA GLY A 156 -0.96 3.48 6.42
C GLY A 156 -0.37 4.50 7.36
N ALA A 157 -1.14 4.81 8.40
CA ALA A 157 -0.74 5.62 9.53
C ALA A 157 -0.96 4.84 10.83
N ALA A 158 -0.08 5.08 11.81
CA ALA A 158 -0.17 4.50 13.14
C ALA A 158 0.11 5.55 14.22
N TYR A 159 -0.37 5.27 15.43
CA TYR A 159 -0.19 6.12 16.60
C TYR A 159 0.49 5.36 17.73
N VAL A 160 1.48 5.99 18.34
CA VAL A 160 2.20 5.45 19.50
C VAL A 160 1.39 5.70 20.78
N SER A 161 0.80 4.64 21.31
CA SER A 161 -0.12 4.73 22.46
C SER A 161 0.56 4.62 23.82
N SER A 162 1.65 3.86 23.92
CA SER A 162 2.39 3.64 25.16
C SER A 162 3.88 3.50 24.91
N MET A 163 4.68 3.96 25.87
CA MET A 163 6.14 3.91 25.82
C MET A 163 6.71 3.86 27.24
N ASN A 164 7.72 3.02 27.46
CA ASN A 164 8.60 3.08 28.62
C ASN A 164 10.08 2.95 28.16
N SER A 165 11.01 2.69 29.07
CA SER A 165 12.44 2.60 28.74
C SER A 165 12.84 1.41 27.86
N LEU A 166 12.03 0.35 27.79
CA LEU A 166 12.38 -0.91 27.10
C LEU A 166 11.41 -1.26 25.97
N ILE A 167 10.13 -0.96 26.15
CA ILE A 167 9.05 -1.39 25.26
C ILE A 167 8.11 -0.25 24.92
N GLY A 168 7.53 -0.33 23.74
CA GLY A 168 6.45 0.55 23.30
C GLY A 168 5.34 -0.21 22.58
N SER A 169 4.18 0.42 22.47
CA SER A 169 3.10 -0.11 21.65
C SER A 169 2.25 0.95 20.99
N GLY A 170 1.70 0.61 19.84
CA GLY A 170 0.84 1.48 19.06
C GLY A 170 -0.19 0.70 18.26
N TYR A 171 -1.05 1.43 17.57
CA TYR A 171 -2.05 0.86 16.70
C TYR A 171 -2.08 1.56 15.35
N VAL A 172 -2.36 0.79 14.31
CA VAL A 172 -2.62 1.29 12.96
C VAL A 172 -4.00 1.95 12.97
N SER A 173 -4.05 3.22 12.55
CA SER A 173 -5.29 3.99 12.43
C SER A 173 -6.02 3.70 11.13
N TRP A 174 -5.27 3.47 10.05
CA TRP A 174 -5.79 3.01 8.76
C TRP A 174 -4.64 2.44 7.92
N MET A 175 -4.95 1.48 7.04
CA MET A 175 -4.04 0.97 6.03
C MET A 175 -4.80 0.62 4.75
N GLY A 176 -4.17 0.80 3.60
CA GLY A 176 -4.80 0.57 2.31
C GLY A 176 -3.81 0.24 1.20
N LYS A 177 -4.26 -0.58 0.26
CA LYS A 177 -3.53 -0.90 -0.96
C LYS A 177 -3.46 0.33 -1.87
N MET A 178 -2.36 0.43 -2.61
CA MET A 178 -2.11 1.53 -3.55
C MET A 178 -2.23 1.08 -5.01
N MET A 179 -2.29 -0.23 -5.25
CA MET A 179 -2.25 -0.84 -6.58
C MET A 179 -3.55 -1.57 -6.90
N GLY A 180 -3.91 -1.61 -8.18
CA GLY A 180 -4.91 -2.53 -8.71
C GLY A 180 -4.24 -3.74 -9.36
N TYR A 181 -4.94 -4.87 -9.38
CA TYR A 181 -4.40 -6.12 -9.95
C TYR A 181 -5.28 -6.62 -11.09
N ALA A 182 -4.68 -7.09 -12.16
CA ALA A 182 -5.36 -7.77 -13.25
C ALA A 182 -4.94 -9.24 -13.27
N LYS A 183 -5.93 -10.14 -13.30
CA LYS A 183 -5.73 -11.54 -13.68
C LYS A 183 -6.17 -11.67 -15.14
N ILE A 184 -5.21 -11.85 -16.03
CA ILE A 184 -5.43 -11.86 -17.48
C ILE A 184 -5.32 -13.29 -18.01
N ASN A 185 -6.33 -13.73 -18.74
CA ASN A 185 -6.27 -14.92 -19.59
C ASN A 185 -6.36 -14.49 -21.06
N PHE A 186 -5.58 -15.17 -21.90
CA PHE A 186 -5.58 -14.93 -23.34
C PHE A 186 -6.43 -15.99 -24.03
N LEU A 187 -7.22 -15.58 -25.01
CA LEU A 187 -8.09 -16.42 -25.81
C LEU A 187 -7.58 -16.44 -27.25
N LYS A 188 -7.63 -17.60 -27.89
CA LYS A 188 -7.48 -17.74 -29.33
C LYS A 188 -8.72 -17.22 -30.06
N ALA A 189 -8.63 -17.05 -31.37
CA ALA A 189 -9.75 -16.59 -32.21
C ALA A 189 -10.99 -17.51 -32.14
N ASP A 190 -10.81 -18.80 -31.85
CA ASP A 190 -11.89 -19.78 -31.68
C ASP A 190 -12.57 -19.72 -30.28
N GLY A 191 -12.05 -18.90 -29.36
CA GLY A 191 -12.54 -18.76 -27.99
C GLY A 191 -11.83 -19.65 -26.96
N ASP A 192 -10.95 -20.55 -27.39
CA ASP A 192 -10.20 -21.39 -26.46
C ASP A 192 -9.16 -20.57 -25.68
N THR A 193 -9.00 -20.89 -24.39
CA THR A 193 -7.96 -20.27 -23.57
C THR A 193 -6.58 -20.76 -24.01
N LEU A 194 -5.69 -19.81 -24.31
CA LEU A 194 -4.30 -20.06 -24.60
C LEU A 194 -3.59 -20.61 -23.35
N LYS A 195 -2.83 -21.70 -23.55
CA LYS A 195 -2.08 -22.40 -22.49
C LYS A 195 -0.61 -22.48 -22.88
N ASN A 196 0.23 -22.95 -21.95
CA ASN A 196 1.66 -23.16 -22.18
C ASN A 196 2.37 -21.89 -22.67
N ILE A 197 2.01 -20.74 -22.11
CA ILE A 197 2.62 -19.46 -22.45
C ILE A 197 4.06 -19.44 -21.94
N THR A 198 4.99 -19.16 -22.84
CA THR A 198 6.43 -19.11 -22.57
C THR A 198 6.98 -17.69 -22.50
N ASN A 199 6.32 -16.73 -23.15
CA ASN A 199 6.69 -15.33 -23.07
C ASN A 199 5.48 -14.42 -23.25
N VAL A 200 5.43 -13.31 -22.50
CA VAL A 200 4.50 -12.21 -22.73
C VAL A 200 5.28 -10.91 -22.79
N LYS A 201 5.28 -10.26 -23.96
CA LYS A 201 5.73 -8.87 -24.11
C LYS A 201 4.52 -7.96 -23.91
N ILE A 202 4.66 -6.96 -23.04
CA ILE A 202 3.62 -5.98 -22.71
C ILE A 202 4.16 -4.60 -23.01
N GLU A 203 3.51 -3.87 -23.90
CA GLU A 203 3.89 -2.50 -24.29
C GLU A 203 2.85 -1.50 -23.80
N GLY A 204 3.29 -0.28 -23.50
CA GLY A 204 2.40 0.79 -23.02
C GLY A 204 2.15 0.78 -21.51
N LEU A 205 2.94 0.03 -20.74
CA LEU A 205 2.76 -0.11 -19.30
C LEU A 205 3.43 1.03 -18.54
N VAL A 206 2.70 1.74 -17.69
CA VAL A 206 3.28 2.67 -16.71
C VAL A 206 3.78 1.88 -15.51
N THR A 207 5.08 1.91 -15.25
CA THR A 207 5.69 1.10 -14.18
C THR A 207 6.18 1.92 -13.00
N ASP A 208 6.33 3.23 -13.13
CA ASP A 208 7.05 4.05 -12.15
C ASP A 208 6.13 5.10 -11.50
N ALA A 209 6.31 5.31 -10.20
CA ALA A 209 5.67 6.36 -9.43
C ALA A 209 6.58 6.83 -8.28
N VAL A 210 6.26 7.99 -7.71
CA VAL A 210 6.86 8.50 -6.48
C VAL A 210 5.78 8.67 -5.43
N TRP A 211 5.97 8.04 -4.28
CA TRP A 211 5.14 8.22 -3.10
C TRP A 211 5.79 9.25 -2.17
N ASN A 212 5.06 10.33 -1.88
CA ASN A 212 5.45 11.33 -0.89
C ASN A 212 4.73 11.01 0.43
N LEU A 213 5.47 10.62 1.46
CA LEU A 213 4.89 10.26 2.75
C LEU A 213 4.25 11.48 3.42
N ASP A 214 4.93 12.63 3.47
CA ASP A 214 4.45 13.84 4.17
C ASP A 214 3.15 14.40 3.58
N LYS A 215 3.05 14.40 2.25
CA LYS A 215 1.87 14.91 1.52
C LYS A 215 0.80 13.85 1.34
N GLU A 216 1.10 12.61 1.73
CA GLU A 216 0.30 11.44 1.41
C GLU A 216 -0.12 11.37 -0.07
N GLN A 217 0.81 11.64 -0.98
CA GLN A 217 0.51 11.79 -2.40
C GLN A 217 1.32 10.83 -3.28
N LEU A 218 0.63 10.08 -4.13
CA LEU A 218 1.24 9.27 -5.19
C LEU A 218 1.29 10.05 -6.50
N THR A 219 2.48 10.24 -7.05
CA THR A 219 2.70 10.83 -8.36
C THR A 219 3.10 9.73 -9.33
N ILE A 220 2.22 9.38 -10.26
CA ILE A 220 2.43 8.32 -11.25
C ILE A 220 3.12 8.93 -12.48
N SER A 221 4.10 8.23 -13.05
CA SER A 221 4.77 8.67 -14.28
C SER A 221 3.82 8.71 -15.48
N ASP A 222 4.05 9.64 -16.40
CA ASP A 222 3.38 9.64 -17.71
C ASP A 222 4.12 8.81 -18.77
N SER A 223 5.35 8.37 -18.48
CA SER A 223 6.11 7.53 -19.40
C SER A 223 5.74 6.04 -19.25
N THR A 224 5.61 5.39 -20.41
CA THR A 224 5.33 3.95 -20.51
C THR A 224 6.58 3.18 -20.86
N LYS A 225 6.65 1.92 -20.43
CA LYS A 225 7.72 0.97 -20.73
C LYS A 225 7.17 -0.28 -21.40
N THR A 226 8.08 -1.02 -22.00
CA THR A 226 7.86 -2.39 -22.43
C THR A 226 8.46 -3.33 -21.40
N ILE A 227 7.68 -4.31 -20.94
CA ILE A 227 8.17 -5.39 -20.10
C ILE A 227 8.04 -6.73 -20.82
N ASN A 228 9.00 -7.62 -20.58
CA ASN A 228 8.99 -8.98 -21.10
C ASN A 228 8.95 -9.95 -19.93
N ILE A 229 7.93 -10.81 -19.91
CA ILE A 229 7.72 -11.81 -18.89
C ILE A 229 8.01 -13.17 -19.51
N ALA A 230 9.14 -13.76 -19.13
CA ALA A 230 9.48 -15.13 -19.50
C ALA A 230 8.81 -16.11 -18.53
N SER A 231 8.30 -17.22 -19.06
CA SER A 231 7.65 -18.27 -18.27
C SER A 231 7.88 -19.65 -18.88
N SER A 232 7.59 -20.71 -18.11
CA SER A 232 7.66 -22.11 -18.52
C SER A 232 6.28 -22.78 -18.53
N GLY A 233 5.28 -22.10 -19.09
CA GLY A 233 3.93 -22.64 -19.24
C GLY A 233 2.86 -21.93 -18.40
N MET A 234 2.92 -20.61 -18.36
CA MET A 234 1.89 -19.78 -17.73
C MET A 234 0.51 -20.04 -18.37
N LYS A 235 -0.53 -20.00 -17.53
CA LYS A 235 -1.94 -20.05 -17.95
C LYS A 235 -2.61 -18.68 -17.79
N ASP A 236 -2.43 -18.10 -16.61
CA ASP A 236 -2.94 -16.77 -16.27
C ASP A 236 -1.75 -15.84 -16.02
N LEU A 237 -1.83 -14.62 -16.57
CA LEU A 237 -0.93 -13.53 -16.28
C LEU A 237 -1.50 -12.68 -15.13
N TYR A 238 -0.76 -12.54 -14.04
CA TYR A 238 -1.07 -11.53 -13.03
C TYR A 238 -0.26 -10.27 -13.31
N LEU A 239 -0.94 -9.13 -13.40
CA LEU A 239 -0.33 -7.83 -13.64
C LEU A 239 -0.69 -6.89 -12.50
N VAL A 240 0.30 -6.15 -12.00
CA VAL A 240 0.07 -5.05 -11.06
C VAL A 240 0.09 -3.72 -11.81
N LEU A 241 -0.88 -2.87 -11.50
CA LEU A 241 -1.16 -1.64 -12.22
C LEU A 241 -1.39 -0.49 -11.24
N TYR A 242 -0.87 0.68 -11.57
CA TYR A 242 -1.38 1.91 -10.97
C TYR A 242 -2.82 2.14 -11.44
N SER A 243 -3.68 2.68 -10.56
CA SER A 243 -5.12 2.92 -10.81
C SER A 243 -5.41 4.03 -11.84
N LYS A 244 -4.83 3.93 -13.02
CA LYS A 244 -5.03 4.79 -14.20
C LYS A 244 -5.46 3.89 -15.35
N LYS A 245 -6.32 4.41 -16.23
CA LYS A 245 -6.65 3.71 -17.48
C LYS A 245 -5.36 3.48 -18.26
N ALA A 246 -5.14 2.26 -18.75
CA ALA A 246 -3.96 1.89 -19.52
C ALA A 246 -4.38 1.35 -20.89
N TYR A 247 -3.53 1.56 -21.89
CA TYR A 247 -3.71 1.01 -23.23
C TYR A 247 -2.51 0.12 -23.54
N LEU A 248 -2.72 -1.19 -23.45
CA LEU A 248 -1.63 -2.17 -23.55
C LEU A 248 -1.67 -2.93 -24.86
N LEU A 249 -0.49 -3.26 -25.37
CA LEU A 249 -0.32 -4.21 -26.47
C LEU A 249 0.36 -5.46 -25.94
N PHE A 250 -0.18 -6.63 -26.26
CA PHE A 250 0.39 -7.91 -25.88
C PHE A 250 0.94 -8.63 -27.10
N THR A 251 2.17 -9.14 -26.99
CA THR A 251 2.68 -10.21 -27.87
C THR A 251 2.96 -11.42 -27.00
N VAL A 252 2.22 -12.51 -27.23
CA VAL A 252 2.24 -13.72 -26.42
C VAL A 252 2.85 -14.87 -27.22
N THR A 253 3.88 -15.49 -26.69
CA THR A 253 4.48 -16.70 -27.24
C THR A 253 4.00 -17.90 -26.43
N ALA A 254 3.49 -18.93 -27.10
CA ALA A 254 3.00 -20.15 -26.47
C ALA A 254 3.43 -21.39 -27.24
N LYS A 255 3.37 -22.55 -26.60
CA LYS A 255 3.61 -23.84 -27.25
C LYS A 255 2.35 -24.70 -27.35
N ASP A 256 2.16 -25.37 -28.48
CA ASP A 256 1.14 -26.41 -28.61
C ASP A 256 1.57 -27.70 -27.88
N ASN A 257 0.74 -28.76 -28.00
CA ASN A 257 1.03 -30.05 -27.38
C ASN A 257 2.20 -30.79 -28.06
N ASP A 258 2.50 -30.45 -29.31
CA ASP A 258 3.59 -31.03 -30.10
C ASP A 258 4.92 -30.28 -29.89
N GLY A 259 4.90 -29.18 -29.13
CA GLY A 259 6.05 -28.36 -28.77
C GLY A 259 6.36 -27.24 -29.78
N ASN A 260 5.53 -27.05 -30.81
CA ASN A 260 5.66 -25.98 -31.78
C ASN A 260 5.38 -24.63 -31.12
N THR A 261 6.11 -23.60 -31.55
CA THR A 261 5.98 -22.25 -30.99
C THR A 261 5.05 -21.40 -31.86
N HIS A 262 4.08 -20.78 -31.21
CA HIS A 262 3.09 -19.89 -31.83
C HIS A 262 3.21 -18.50 -31.21
N ILE A 263 3.05 -17.46 -32.03
CA ILE A 263 3.09 -16.07 -31.59
C ILE A 263 1.73 -15.44 -31.86
N TYR A 264 1.15 -14.88 -30.81
CA TYR A 264 -0.15 -14.22 -30.84
C TYR A 264 0.04 -12.74 -30.52
N LYS A 265 -0.73 -11.87 -31.16
CA LYS A 265 -0.72 -10.43 -30.92
C LYS A 265 -2.13 -9.93 -30.63
N SER A 266 -2.22 -8.97 -29.73
CA SER A 266 -3.46 -8.22 -29.52
C SER A 266 -3.51 -7.02 -30.46
N THR A 267 -4.71 -6.48 -30.70
CA THR A 267 -4.84 -5.05 -30.99
C THR A 267 -4.58 -4.24 -29.71
N GLN A 268 -4.53 -2.91 -29.76
CA GLN A 268 -4.37 -2.12 -28.54
C GLN A 268 -5.58 -2.32 -27.62
N LEU A 269 -5.35 -2.80 -26.40
CA LEU A 269 -6.39 -3.14 -25.43
C LEU A 269 -6.50 -2.10 -24.33
N SER A 270 -7.70 -1.59 -24.09
CA SER A 270 -7.99 -0.70 -22.99
C SER A 270 -8.18 -1.50 -21.71
N ILE A 271 -7.25 -1.37 -20.76
CA ILE A 271 -7.45 -1.83 -19.40
C ILE A 271 -8.12 -0.73 -18.60
N PRO A 272 -9.32 -0.96 -18.03
CA PRO A 272 -9.97 0.03 -17.18
C PRO A 272 -9.07 0.36 -15.98
N GLY A 273 -9.18 1.59 -15.47
CA GLY A 273 -8.50 1.91 -14.21
C GLY A 273 -8.99 0.97 -13.12
N ILE A 274 -8.11 0.10 -12.62
CA ILE A 274 -8.47 -0.87 -11.58
C ILE A 274 -8.38 -0.16 -10.24
N THR A 275 -9.45 -0.24 -9.45
CA THR A 275 -9.50 0.38 -8.12
C THR A 275 -8.42 -0.24 -7.24
N ALA A 276 -7.71 0.59 -6.48
CA ALA A 276 -6.67 0.10 -5.58
C ALA A 276 -7.22 -0.94 -4.59
N GLY A 277 -6.49 -2.03 -4.39
CA GLY A 277 -6.89 -3.16 -3.55
C GLY A 277 -7.88 -4.14 -4.18
N THR A 278 -8.25 -3.95 -5.44
CA THR A 278 -9.15 -4.85 -6.16
C THR A 278 -8.42 -5.64 -7.24
N THR A 279 -8.87 -6.88 -7.45
CA THR A 279 -8.41 -7.74 -8.55
C THR A 279 -9.51 -7.87 -9.59
N SER A 280 -9.22 -7.53 -10.84
CA SER A 280 -10.12 -7.71 -11.98
C SER A 280 -9.67 -8.90 -12.83
N THR A 281 -10.60 -9.77 -13.21
CA THR A 281 -10.34 -10.84 -14.18
C THR A 281 -10.68 -10.33 -15.58
N LEU A 282 -9.74 -10.44 -16.52
CA LEU A 282 -9.87 -9.90 -17.88
C LEU A 282 -9.49 -10.96 -18.91
N SER A 283 -10.34 -11.15 -19.91
CA SER A 283 -10.09 -12.05 -21.04
C SER A 283 -9.83 -11.25 -22.31
N TYR A 284 -8.79 -11.59 -23.05
CA TYR A 284 -8.45 -10.93 -24.32
C TYR A 284 -8.24 -11.91 -25.45
N PHE A 285 -8.94 -11.68 -26.56
CA PHE A 285 -8.72 -12.40 -27.81
C PHE A 285 -7.44 -11.92 -28.49
N LEU A 286 -6.65 -12.87 -28.97
CA LEU A 286 -5.43 -12.61 -29.72
C LEU A 286 -5.53 -13.24 -31.11
N GLU A 287 -4.87 -12.60 -32.07
CA GLU A 287 -4.70 -13.10 -33.42
C GLU A 287 -3.33 -13.78 -33.54
N GLU A 288 -3.30 -14.95 -34.14
CA GLU A 288 -2.05 -15.64 -34.45
C GLU A 288 -1.37 -14.96 -35.64
N ASN A 289 -0.06 -14.76 -35.54
CA ASN A 289 0.74 -14.01 -36.49
C ASN A 289 1.78 -14.87 -37.20
#